data_AF-A0A6J8AR66-F1
#
_entry.id   AF-A0A6J8AR66-F1
#
_cell.length_a   1.000
_cell.length_b   1.000
_cell.length_c   1.000
_cell.angle_alpha   90.00
_cell.angle_beta   90.00
_cell.angle_gamma   90.00
#
_symmetry.space_group_name_H-M   'P 1'
#
loop_
_entity.id
_entity.type
_entity.pdbx_description
1 polymer ?
#
loop_
_entity_poly.entity_id
_entity_poly.type
_entity_poly.pdbx_seq_one_letter_code
_entity_poly.pdbx_strand_id
1 'polypeptide(L)'
;MRLVYYMSLFILYLRTCNANETPNLLDNNQKHTGRSKYELLNRLTKTQEHLIRLQSVHIPRDFGHIPMYDICTAFLKEFGRNSADFIKCSVEKARPFRFCESCVMEYKRAMTTFEDILKDDEKWSGCRNVLLKADRIQVLDQVYNNIKNVWNQAYCNGCFQTGSISEDKNGTVTFQYSTISKTFNVIFKNMTKCIKMHSNVSLDNELLMDVIHNISACDACSDLYKDMNREFKDAMKTSKSEVCMDLVDMMNYTRIAWGVKLNCTISYKTNAGVITITALVAIGTISFYVVVGVKGIRVQKKLMIQKRMSVRSETTSYGGTTELHQDGLDNGTDGLERQALFS
;
A
#
# COMPACT_ATOMS: atom_id res chain seq x y z
N MET A 1 -19.39 -32.69 17.81
CA MET A 1 -20.10 -31.48 17.33
C MET A 1 -19.15 -30.46 16.67
N ARG A 2 -18.03 -30.03 17.30
CA ARG A 2 -17.12 -28.98 16.76
C ARG A 2 -16.59 -29.22 15.33
N LEU A 3 -16.29 -30.46 14.90
CA LEU A 3 -15.82 -30.74 13.53
C LEU A 3 -16.86 -30.56 12.42
N VAL A 4 -18.16 -30.76 12.70
CA VAL A 4 -19.20 -30.45 11.72
C VAL A 4 -19.19 -28.96 11.43
N TYR A 5 -18.99 -28.13 12.46
CA TYR A 5 -18.86 -26.68 12.33
C TYR A 5 -17.67 -26.25 11.44
N TYR A 6 -16.52 -26.93 11.55
CA TYR A 6 -15.38 -26.68 10.67
C TYR A 6 -15.61 -27.15 9.23
N MET A 7 -16.24 -28.31 9.01
CA MET A 7 -16.64 -28.76 7.67
C MET A 7 -17.67 -27.81 7.04
N SER A 8 -18.66 -27.33 7.81
CA SER A 8 -19.63 -26.32 7.36
C SER A 8 -18.96 -25.00 7.00
N LEU A 9 -18.01 -24.51 7.82
CA LEU A 9 -17.20 -23.32 7.52
C LEU A 9 -16.34 -23.51 6.25
N PHE A 10 -15.75 -24.69 6.05
CA PHE A 10 -14.95 -24.99 4.86
C PHE A 10 -15.81 -25.09 3.58
N ILE A 11 -17.01 -25.65 3.67
CA ILE A 11 -17.99 -25.68 2.57
C ILE A 11 -18.51 -24.27 2.25
N LEU A 12 -18.71 -23.42 3.27
CA LEU A 12 -19.01 -21.99 3.09
C LEU A 12 -17.87 -21.25 2.39
N TYR A 13 -16.62 -21.49 2.82
CA TYR A 13 -15.41 -20.90 2.22
C TYR A 13 -15.23 -21.32 0.75
N LEU A 14 -15.49 -22.58 0.41
CA LEU A 14 -15.49 -23.09 -0.96
C LEU A 14 -16.64 -22.52 -1.81
N ARG A 15 -17.81 -22.24 -1.21
CA ARG A 15 -18.90 -21.54 -1.91
C ARG A 15 -18.55 -20.08 -2.19
N THR A 16 -17.92 -19.37 -1.26
CA THR A 16 -17.48 -17.97 -1.50
C THR A 16 -16.39 -17.86 -2.57
N CYS A 17 -15.54 -18.88 -2.75
CA CYS A 17 -14.53 -18.90 -3.81
C CYS A 17 -15.06 -19.29 -5.21
N ASN A 18 -16.32 -19.73 -5.33
CA ASN A 18 -16.94 -20.11 -6.61
C ASN A 18 -18.11 -19.19 -7.01
N ALA A 19 -18.32 -18.09 -6.29
CA ALA A 19 -19.33 -17.08 -6.59
C ALA A 19 -18.81 -16.06 -7.61
N ASN A 20 -18.66 -16.48 -8.86
CA ASN A 20 -18.68 -15.55 -10.00
C ASN A 20 -20.13 -15.10 -10.25
N GLU A 21 -20.68 -14.32 -9.32
CA GLU A 21 -21.97 -13.64 -9.51
C GLU A 21 -21.73 -12.30 -10.20
N THR A 22 -22.09 -12.24 -11.48
CA THR A 22 -22.28 -10.98 -12.21
C THR A 22 -23.56 -10.30 -11.73
N PRO A 23 -23.51 -9.06 -11.20
CA PRO A 23 -24.72 -8.31 -10.94
C PRO A 23 -25.23 -7.72 -12.27
N ASN A 24 -26.19 -8.40 -12.89
CA ASN A 24 -27.05 -7.77 -13.89
C ASN A 24 -27.95 -6.76 -13.16
N LEU A 25 -27.53 -5.49 -13.13
CA LEU A 25 -28.36 -4.38 -12.67
C LEU A 25 -28.68 -3.45 -13.85
N LEU A 26 -29.91 -3.66 -14.35
CA LEU A 26 -30.83 -2.70 -14.96
C LEU A 26 -30.25 -1.58 -15.85
N ASP A 27 -30.63 -1.68 -17.12
CA ASP A 27 -30.83 -0.58 -18.06
C ASP A 27 -31.21 0.74 -17.37
N ASN A 28 -30.37 1.75 -17.58
CA ASN A 28 -30.81 3.14 -17.52
C ASN A 28 -30.06 3.96 -18.56
N ASN A 29 -30.74 4.19 -19.68
CA ASN A 29 -30.31 5.10 -20.72
C ASN A 29 -30.10 6.53 -20.19
N GLN A 30 -28.85 6.92 -19.89
CA GLN A 30 -28.49 8.33 -19.73
C GLN A 30 -27.27 8.74 -20.57
N LYS A 31 -27.63 9.40 -21.68
CA LYS A 31 -26.78 9.98 -22.73
C LYS A 31 -25.91 11.12 -22.19
N HIS A 32 -24.80 10.82 -21.50
CA HIS A 32 -23.85 11.84 -21.04
C HIS A 32 -22.94 12.33 -22.16
N THR A 33 -23.43 13.33 -22.89
CA THR A 33 -22.67 14.14 -23.85
C THR A 33 -21.46 14.84 -23.21
N GLY A 34 -20.37 14.99 -23.98
CA GLY A 34 -19.11 15.54 -23.51
C GLY A 34 -19.18 16.98 -22.97
N ARG A 35 -19.33 17.11 -21.64
CA ARG A 35 -19.36 18.41 -20.93
C ARG A 35 -18.24 18.62 -19.90
N SER A 36 -17.37 17.63 -19.68
CA SER A 36 -16.32 17.68 -18.64
C SER A 36 -15.20 18.70 -18.92
N LYS A 37 -14.71 18.80 -20.16
CA LYS A 37 -13.52 19.61 -20.48
C LYS A 37 -13.72 21.12 -20.26
N TYR A 38 -14.91 21.64 -20.56
CA TYR A 38 -15.24 23.06 -20.37
C TYR A 38 -15.47 23.42 -18.89
N GLU A 39 -15.97 22.48 -18.08
CA GLU A 39 -16.18 22.70 -16.66
C GLU A 39 -14.86 22.69 -15.88
N LEU A 40 -13.90 21.85 -16.29
CA LEU A 40 -12.52 21.90 -15.83
C LEU A 40 -11.81 23.20 -16.24
N LEU A 41 -11.95 23.65 -17.50
CA LEU A 41 -11.41 24.95 -17.92
C LEU A 41 -12.00 26.12 -17.12
N ASN A 42 -13.32 26.14 -16.89
CA ASN A 42 -13.97 27.19 -16.10
C ASN A 42 -13.60 27.18 -14.61
N ARG A 43 -13.19 26.03 -14.07
CA ARG A 43 -12.61 25.98 -12.71
C ARG A 43 -11.19 26.56 -12.72
N LEU A 44 -10.36 26.19 -13.70
CA LEU A 44 -9.00 26.71 -13.84
C LEU A 44 -8.98 28.24 -14.04
N THR A 45 -9.86 28.80 -14.87
CA THR A 45 -9.97 30.26 -15.06
C THR A 45 -10.47 30.97 -13.80
N LYS A 46 -11.42 30.40 -13.04
CA LYS A 46 -11.83 30.95 -11.73
C LYS A 46 -10.70 30.94 -10.70
N THR A 47 -9.85 29.91 -10.68
CA THR A 47 -8.65 29.88 -9.83
C THR A 47 -7.66 30.97 -10.26
N GLN A 48 -7.57 31.26 -11.56
CA GLN A 48 -6.70 32.29 -12.12
C GLN A 48 -7.20 33.72 -11.78
N GLU A 49 -8.50 33.97 -11.75
CA GLU A 49 -9.07 35.24 -11.22
C GLU A 49 -8.79 35.43 -9.73
N HIS A 50 -8.80 34.36 -8.93
CA HIS A 50 -8.42 34.42 -7.51
C HIS A 50 -6.91 34.71 -7.30
N LEU A 51 -6.05 34.21 -8.18
CA LEU A 51 -4.61 34.51 -8.15
C LEU A 51 -4.30 35.97 -8.52
N ILE A 52 -5.08 36.58 -9.43
CA ILE A 52 -4.93 38.00 -9.79
C ILE A 52 -5.40 38.92 -8.63
N ARG A 53 -6.36 38.50 -7.80
CA ARG A 53 -6.78 39.26 -6.60
C ARG A 53 -5.73 39.33 -5.48
N LEU A 54 -4.66 38.54 -5.53
CA LEU A 54 -3.56 38.64 -4.55
C LEU A 54 -2.60 39.82 -4.81
N GLN A 55 -2.77 40.58 -5.90
CA GLN A 55 -1.94 41.76 -6.21
C GLN A 55 -2.47 43.12 -5.70
N SER A 56 -3.54 43.15 -4.88
CA SER A 56 -4.08 44.42 -4.35
C SER A 56 -4.49 44.39 -2.87
N VAL A 57 -3.76 43.64 -2.02
CA VAL A 57 -3.85 43.84 -0.57
C VAL A 57 -3.09 45.12 -0.21
N HIS A 58 -3.83 46.22 -0.05
CA HIS A 58 -3.29 47.46 0.46
C HIS A 58 -3.06 47.31 1.98
N ILE A 59 -1.87 46.85 2.38
CA ILE A 59 -1.50 46.70 3.79
C ILE A 59 -1.41 48.09 4.41
N PRO A 60 -2.19 48.40 5.47
CA PRO A 60 -2.07 49.67 6.17
C PRO A 60 -0.68 49.78 6.81
N ARG A 61 0.10 50.78 6.39
CA ARG A 61 1.38 51.10 7.04
C ARG A 61 1.13 51.94 8.29
N ASP A 62 0.69 51.30 9.37
CA ASP A 62 1.04 51.79 10.70
C ASP A 62 1.09 50.66 11.74
N PHE A 63 2.21 49.95 11.74
CA PHE A 63 2.78 49.41 12.96
C PHE A 63 4.19 50.02 13.08
N GLY A 64 4.51 50.55 14.25
CA GLY A 64 5.81 51.15 14.55
C GLY A 64 6.93 50.12 14.45
N HIS A 65 7.47 49.95 13.24
CA HIS A 65 8.54 48.99 12.97
C HIS A 65 9.87 49.51 13.52
N ILE A 66 10.42 48.76 14.48
CA ILE A 66 11.87 48.62 14.61
C ILE A 66 12.41 48.29 13.21
N PRO A 67 13.40 49.02 12.67
CA PRO A 67 13.86 48.81 11.30
C PRO A 67 14.46 47.40 11.18
N MET A 68 13.66 46.49 10.63
CA MET A 68 14.11 45.18 10.19
C MET A 68 15.22 45.41 9.18
N TYR A 69 16.46 45.07 9.55
CA TYR A 69 17.64 45.36 8.74
C TYR A 69 17.45 44.75 7.35
N ASP A 70 17.84 45.48 6.30
CA ASP A 70 17.48 45.15 4.90
C ASP A 70 17.95 43.73 4.52
N ILE A 71 19.10 43.30 5.08
CA ILE A 71 19.65 41.95 4.95
C ILE A 71 18.70 40.86 5.53
N CYS A 72 18.10 41.08 6.70
CA CYS A 72 17.12 40.13 7.26
C CYS A 72 15.86 40.07 6.38
N THR A 73 15.49 41.18 5.76
CA THR A 73 14.37 41.25 4.83
C THR A 73 14.66 40.50 3.53
N ALA A 74 15.91 40.55 3.05
CA ALA A 74 16.38 39.74 1.93
C ALA A 74 16.33 38.25 2.25
N PHE A 75 16.93 37.80 3.37
CA PHE A 75 16.88 36.41 3.81
C PHE A 75 15.45 35.88 3.96
N LEU A 76 14.54 36.65 4.57
CA LEU A 76 13.14 36.28 4.73
C LEU A 76 12.44 36.08 3.38
N LYS A 77 12.63 37.02 2.44
CA LYS A 77 12.05 36.94 1.09
C LYS A 77 12.62 35.77 0.29
N GLU A 78 13.92 35.54 0.38
CA GLU A 78 14.59 34.47 -0.36
C GLU A 78 14.20 33.09 0.16
N PHE A 79 14.18 32.88 1.48
CA PHE A 79 13.69 31.63 2.06
C PHE A 79 12.21 31.41 1.72
N GLY A 80 11.39 32.45 1.75
CA GLY A 80 9.99 32.39 1.31
C GLY A 80 9.84 31.96 -0.15
N ARG A 81 10.66 32.52 -1.05
CA ARG A 81 10.68 32.15 -2.48
C ARG A 81 11.13 30.70 -2.68
N ASN A 82 12.29 30.33 -2.16
CA ASN A 82 12.86 28.99 -2.31
C ASN A 82 11.94 27.91 -1.70
N SER A 83 11.27 28.21 -0.58
CA SER A 83 10.25 27.34 0.02
C SER A 83 9.02 27.18 -0.86
N ALA A 84 8.51 28.27 -1.45
CA ALA A 84 7.38 28.23 -2.36
C ALA A 84 7.70 27.45 -3.66
N ASP A 85 8.90 27.65 -4.21
CA ASP A 85 9.39 26.92 -5.39
C ASP A 85 9.52 25.41 -5.10
N PHE A 86 10.03 25.02 -3.93
CA PHE A 86 10.06 23.62 -3.49
C PHE A 86 8.65 23.01 -3.33
N ILE A 87 7.73 23.71 -2.65
CA ILE A 87 6.35 23.20 -2.45
C ILE A 87 5.63 23.06 -3.80
N LYS A 88 5.78 24.04 -4.69
CA LYS A 88 5.25 23.97 -6.05
C LYS A 88 5.80 22.76 -6.81
N CYS A 89 7.11 22.57 -6.83
CA CYS A 89 7.73 21.40 -7.45
C CYS A 89 7.21 20.08 -6.85
N SER A 90 7.08 20.02 -5.52
CA SER A 90 6.58 18.83 -4.80
C SER A 90 5.19 18.43 -5.27
N VAL A 91 4.28 19.40 -5.45
CA VAL A 91 2.91 19.17 -5.95
C VAL A 91 2.91 18.79 -7.44
N GLU A 92 3.66 19.51 -8.28
CA GLU A 92 3.76 19.24 -9.72
C GLU A 92 4.42 17.89 -10.05
N LYS A 93 5.20 17.32 -9.12
CA LYS A 93 5.93 16.05 -9.27
C LYS A 93 5.39 14.92 -8.40
N ALA A 94 4.20 15.10 -7.83
CA ALA A 94 3.51 14.06 -7.06
C ALA A 94 2.91 12.94 -7.93
N ARG A 95 2.57 13.23 -9.21
CA ARG A 95 2.01 12.28 -10.18
C ARG A 95 2.48 12.57 -11.61
N PRO A 96 3.18 11.63 -12.30
CA PRO A 96 3.85 10.45 -11.74
C PRO A 96 4.92 10.88 -10.72
N PHE A 97 5.19 10.07 -9.70
CA PHE A 97 6.02 10.50 -8.58
C PHE A 97 7.50 10.54 -8.99
N ARG A 98 8.02 11.77 -9.16
CA ARG A 98 9.43 12.07 -9.51
C ARG A 98 9.97 13.20 -8.64
N PHE A 99 9.50 13.24 -7.41
CA PHE A 99 9.72 14.34 -6.48
C PHE A 99 11.20 14.48 -6.10
N CYS A 100 11.86 13.39 -5.70
CA CYS A 100 13.24 13.45 -5.22
C CYS A 100 14.19 13.90 -6.33
N GLU A 101 14.11 13.30 -7.52
CA GLU A 101 14.99 13.59 -8.65
C GLU A 101 14.72 14.97 -9.27
N SER A 102 13.47 15.44 -9.26
CA SER A 102 13.10 16.72 -9.90
C SER A 102 13.26 17.93 -8.97
N CYS A 103 13.03 17.78 -7.66
CA CYS A 103 12.91 18.91 -6.71
C CYS A 103 14.15 19.10 -5.82
N VAL A 104 15.22 18.32 -6.04
CA VAL A 104 16.50 18.42 -5.31
C VAL A 104 17.12 19.82 -5.33
N MET A 105 16.95 20.56 -6.43
CA MET A 105 17.48 21.93 -6.58
C MET A 105 16.84 22.88 -5.58
N GLU A 106 15.50 22.92 -5.56
CA GLU A 106 14.75 23.86 -4.72
C GLU A 106 14.73 23.43 -3.25
N TYR A 107 14.79 22.12 -3.00
CA TYR A 107 15.09 21.58 -1.67
C TYR A 107 16.43 22.11 -1.16
N LYS A 108 17.51 21.95 -1.93
CA LYS A 108 18.85 22.36 -1.46
C LYS A 108 18.89 23.86 -1.18
N ARG A 109 18.36 24.70 -2.08
CA ARG A 109 18.28 26.16 -1.88
C ARG A 109 17.51 26.55 -0.63
N ALA A 110 16.31 26.02 -0.43
CA ALA A 110 15.50 26.33 0.76
C ALA A 110 16.22 25.94 2.06
N MET A 111 16.91 24.80 2.06
CA MET A 111 17.73 24.35 3.19
C MET A 111 18.96 25.25 3.42
N THR A 112 19.71 25.61 2.36
CA THR A 112 20.86 26.51 2.46
C THR A 112 20.47 27.88 3.02
N THR A 113 19.43 28.53 2.45
CA THR A 113 19.00 29.86 2.93
C THR A 113 18.62 29.85 4.41
N PHE A 114 17.95 28.80 4.89
CA PHE A 114 17.63 28.67 6.32
C PHE A 114 18.87 28.39 7.19
N GLU A 115 19.77 27.54 6.73
CA GLU A 115 21.05 27.29 7.41
C GLU A 115 21.91 28.55 7.52
N ASP A 116 21.83 29.47 6.56
CA ASP A 116 22.57 30.73 6.60
C ASP A 116 21.93 31.72 7.58
N ILE A 117 20.59 31.76 7.69
CA ILE A 117 19.89 32.45 8.79
C ILE A 117 20.28 31.89 10.17
N LEU A 118 20.53 30.57 10.28
CA LEU A 118 20.98 29.94 11.52
C LEU A 118 22.46 30.25 11.88
N LYS A 119 23.30 30.49 10.87
CA LYS A 119 24.73 30.82 11.02
C LYS A 119 25.00 32.31 11.20
N ASP A 120 24.04 33.19 10.89
CA ASP A 120 24.17 34.62 11.15
C ASP A 120 24.27 34.90 12.66
N ASP A 121 25.45 35.38 13.05
CA ASP A 121 25.78 35.78 14.42
C ASP A 121 25.42 37.25 14.67
N GLU A 122 25.25 37.59 15.95
CA GLU A 122 24.94 38.94 16.44
C GLU A 122 25.98 40.01 16.04
N LYS A 123 27.16 39.60 15.57
CA LYS A 123 28.21 40.50 15.04
C LYS A 123 27.94 41.03 13.63
N TRP A 124 27.01 40.45 12.87
CA TRP A 124 26.83 40.80 11.46
C TRP A 124 25.45 41.41 11.16
N SER A 125 24.38 40.66 11.37
CA SER A 125 23.02 41.20 11.19
C SER A 125 21.99 40.79 12.26
N GLY A 126 22.28 39.79 13.08
CA GLY A 126 21.40 39.34 14.18
C GLY A 126 20.06 38.76 13.71
N CYS A 127 19.91 38.48 12.41
CA CYS A 127 18.71 37.97 11.78
C CYS A 127 18.25 36.66 12.41
N ARG A 128 19.16 35.81 12.90
CA ARG A 128 18.79 34.60 13.66
C ARG A 128 17.85 34.89 14.82
N ASN A 129 18.16 35.92 15.63
CA ASN A 129 17.33 36.28 16.77
C ASN A 129 16.03 36.98 16.33
N VAL A 130 16.14 37.90 15.36
CA VAL A 130 15.00 38.67 14.85
C VAL A 130 13.96 37.79 14.13
N LEU A 131 14.41 36.83 13.31
CA LEU A 131 13.55 36.00 12.48
C LEU A 131 13.07 34.72 13.17
N LEU A 132 13.88 34.13 14.06
CA LEU A 132 13.59 32.81 14.64
C LEU A 132 13.26 32.84 16.13
N LYS A 133 13.46 33.96 16.85
CA LYS A 133 13.18 34.06 18.31
C LYS A 133 12.21 35.18 18.71
N ALA A 134 11.81 36.06 17.80
CA ALA A 134 10.88 37.15 18.12
C ALA A 134 9.45 36.65 18.42
N ASP A 135 8.97 35.66 17.66
CA ASP A 135 7.58 35.19 17.70
C ASP A 135 7.41 33.83 18.41
N ARG A 136 6.27 33.67 19.10
CA ARG A 136 5.86 32.38 19.70
C ARG A 136 5.58 31.30 18.65
N ILE A 137 5.16 31.70 17.45
CA ILE A 137 4.91 30.81 16.32
C ILE A 137 6.08 30.99 15.37
N GLN A 138 7.10 30.14 15.50
CA GLN A 138 8.32 30.19 14.70
C GLN A 138 8.06 29.65 13.28
N VAL A 139 7.32 30.43 12.46
CA VAL A 139 6.81 29.99 11.15
C VAL A 139 7.93 29.48 10.24
N LEU A 140 9.08 30.17 10.21
CA LEU A 140 10.22 29.79 9.36
C LEU A 140 10.79 28.41 9.75
N ASP A 141 10.90 28.14 11.05
CA ASP A 141 11.34 26.84 11.55
C ASP A 141 10.33 25.72 11.24
N GLN A 142 9.03 26.00 11.36
CA GLN A 142 7.97 25.06 10.97
C GLN A 142 8.00 24.75 9.46
N VAL A 143 8.21 25.75 8.61
CA VAL A 143 8.34 25.57 7.15
C VAL A 143 9.59 24.78 6.81
N TYR A 144 10.75 25.13 7.37
CA TYR A 144 12.01 24.39 7.19
C TYR A 144 11.86 22.92 7.62
N ASN A 145 11.29 22.67 8.80
CA ASN A 145 11.08 21.32 9.30
C ASN A 145 10.07 20.54 8.46
N ASN A 146 9.03 21.18 7.91
CA ASN A 146 8.12 20.53 6.96
C ASN A 146 8.84 20.10 5.67
N ILE A 147 9.60 21.00 5.04
CA ILE A 147 10.41 20.72 3.83
C ILE A 147 11.35 19.54 4.08
N LYS A 148 12.09 19.58 5.19
CA LYS A 148 13.00 18.52 5.65
C LYS A 148 12.28 17.20 5.91
N ASN A 149 11.09 17.22 6.51
CA ASN A 149 10.31 16.03 6.81
C ASN A 149 9.78 15.36 5.54
N VAL A 150 9.24 16.13 4.58
CA VAL A 150 8.78 15.59 3.27
C VAL A 150 9.95 14.93 2.53
N TRP A 151 11.12 15.57 2.48
CA TRP A 151 12.32 15.02 1.86
C TRP A 151 12.80 13.70 2.52
N ASN A 152 12.79 13.65 3.86
CA ASN A 152 13.24 12.48 4.61
C ASN A 152 12.24 11.32 4.57
N GLN A 153 10.93 11.59 4.65
CA GLN A 153 9.87 10.57 4.55
C GLN A 153 9.83 9.91 3.16
N ALA A 154 10.18 10.63 2.11
CA ALA A 154 10.37 10.09 0.77
C ALA A 154 11.74 9.40 0.57
N TYR A 155 12.57 9.30 1.62
CA TYR A 155 13.92 8.75 1.60
C TYR A 155 14.81 9.34 0.49
N CYS A 156 14.59 10.60 0.10
CA CYS A 156 15.19 11.18 -1.11
C CYS A 156 16.73 11.18 -1.11
N ASN A 157 17.38 11.20 0.06
CA ASN A 157 18.83 11.04 0.16
C ASN A 157 19.34 9.75 -0.49
N GLY A 158 18.56 8.66 -0.50
CA GLY A 158 18.92 7.39 -1.15
C GLY A 158 18.95 7.46 -2.68
N CYS A 159 18.32 8.48 -3.29
CA CYS A 159 18.41 8.70 -4.73
C CYS A 159 19.79 9.23 -5.17
N PHE A 160 20.58 9.76 -4.24
CA PHE A 160 21.83 10.49 -4.50
C PHE A 160 23.02 9.83 -3.82
N GLN A 161 24.22 10.11 -4.32
CA GLN A 161 25.46 9.74 -3.64
C GLN A 161 25.63 10.61 -2.39
N THR A 162 26.00 9.98 -1.27
CA THR A 162 26.20 10.66 0.03
C THR A 162 27.09 11.88 -0.11
N GLY A 163 26.60 13.04 0.33
CA GLY A 163 27.33 14.31 0.28
C GLY A 163 27.47 14.95 -1.11
N SER A 164 26.86 14.38 -2.17
CA SER A 164 26.96 14.96 -3.53
C SER A 164 26.07 16.18 -3.77
N ILE A 165 24.95 16.31 -3.03
CA ILE A 165 24.05 17.46 -3.15
C ILE A 165 24.73 18.67 -2.52
N SER A 166 25.18 19.60 -3.35
CA SER A 166 25.99 20.75 -2.97
C SER A 166 25.50 22.01 -3.70
N GLU A 167 25.81 23.17 -3.15
CA GLU A 167 25.52 24.47 -3.74
C GLU A 167 26.82 25.25 -3.81
N ASP A 168 27.15 25.80 -4.98
CA ASP A 168 28.36 26.59 -5.16
C ASP A 168 28.17 28.05 -4.71
N LYS A 169 29.26 28.83 -4.74
CA LYS A 169 29.25 30.25 -4.35
C LYS A 169 28.41 31.14 -5.27
N ASN A 170 27.92 30.61 -6.40
CA ASN A 170 27.10 31.31 -7.39
C ASN A 170 25.61 30.89 -7.31
N GLY A 171 25.22 30.05 -6.35
CA GLY A 171 23.84 29.52 -6.22
C GLY A 171 23.51 28.39 -7.21
N THR A 172 24.53 27.78 -7.83
CA THR A 172 24.39 26.60 -8.67
C THR A 172 24.36 25.36 -7.78
N VAL A 173 23.21 24.70 -7.72
CA VAL A 173 23.11 23.40 -7.05
C VAL A 173 23.60 22.30 -8.00
N THR A 174 24.45 21.40 -7.50
CA THR A 174 24.92 20.21 -8.23
C THR A 174 24.71 18.97 -7.37
N PHE A 175 24.51 17.82 -8.01
CA PHE A 175 24.25 16.54 -7.34
C PHE A 175 24.64 15.37 -8.23
N GLN A 176 24.83 14.18 -7.63
CA GLN A 176 25.08 12.95 -8.38
C GLN A 176 24.14 11.84 -7.91
N TYR A 177 23.47 11.17 -8.84
CA TYR A 177 22.63 10.01 -8.53
C TYR A 177 23.43 8.85 -7.93
N SER A 178 22.82 8.12 -6.99
CA SER A 178 23.40 6.91 -6.42
C SER A 178 23.54 5.82 -7.50
N THR A 179 24.44 4.85 -7.30
CA THR A 179 24.62 3.72 -8.23
C THR A 179 23.31 2.95 -8.44
N ILE A 180 22.54 2.76 -7.36
CA ILE A 180 21.23 2.12 -7.39
C ILE A 180 20.28 2.90 -8.31
N SER A 181 20.13 4.22 -8.11
CA SER A 181 19.25 5.05 -8.94
C SER A 181 19.69 5.15 -10.40
N LYS A 182 21.00 5.19 -10.68
CA LYS A 182 21.55 5.15 -12.05
C LYS A 182 21.16 3.86 -12.76
N THR A 183 21.50 2.71 -12.19
CA THR A 183 21.20 1.39 -12.75
C THR A 183 19.69 1.18 -12.94
N PHE A 184 18.91 1.52 -11.92
CA PHE A 184 17.46 1.34 -11.96
C PHE A 184 16.77 2.22 -13.00
N ASN A 185 17.15 3.50 -13.12
CA ASN A 185 16.59 4.38 -14.15
C ASN A 185 16.92 3.91 -15.57
N VAL A 186 18.10 3.32 -15.82
CA VAL A 186 18.44 2.75 -17.13
C VAL A 186 17.52 1.58 -17.46
N ILE A 187 17.32 0.66 -16.51
CA ILE A 187 16.44 -0.51 -16.70
C ILE A 187 14.97 -0.06 -16.85
N PHE A 188 14.50 0.88 -16.04
CA PHE A 188 13.16 1.46 -16.16
C PHE A 188 12.93 2.10 -17.54
N LYS A 189 13.90 2.85 -18.08
CA LYS A 189 13.83 3.43 -19.43
C LYS A 189 13.77 2.34 -20.51
N ASN A 190 14.59 1.30 -20.40
CA ASN A 190 14.58 0.17 -21.33
C ASN A 190 13.26 -0.60 -21.28
N MET A 191 12.75 -0.87 -20.09
CA MET A 191 11.46 -1.53 -19.85
C MET A 191 10.30 -0.71 -20.43
N THR A 192 10.27 0.60 -20.16
CA THR A 192 9.28 1.54 -20.69
C THR A 192 9.31 1.59 -22.22
N LYS A 193 10.51 1.64 -22.81
CA LYS A 193 10.72 1.60 -24.26
C LYS A 193 10.25 0.27 -24.88
N CYS A 194 10.55 -0.85 -24.23
CA CYS A 194 10.12 -2.18 -24.69
C CYS A 194 8.59 -2.30 -24.71
N ILE A 195 7.91 -1.93 -23.61
CA ILE A 195 6.44 -1.91 -23.57
C ILE A 195 5.90 -1.02 -24.68
N LYS A 196 6.41 0.21 -24.85
CA LYS A 196 5.95 1.14 -25.88
C LYS A 196 6.12 0.58 -27.31
N MET A 197 7.19 -0.18 -27.56
CA MET A 197 7.48 -0.81 -28.85
C MET A 197 6.57 -2.00 -29.18
N HIS A 198 6.19 -2.81 -28.19
CA HIS A 198 5.45 -4.05 -28.42
C HIS A 198 3.95 -3.98 -28.09
N SER A 199 3.51 -3.03 -27.27
CA SER A 199 2.12 -2.96 -26.80
C SER A 199 1.24 -1.91 -27.49
N ASN A 200 1.82 -0.98 -28.25
CA ASN A 200 1.22 0.30 -28.64
C ASN A 200 0.75 1.18 -27.46
N VAL A 201 1.01 0.80 -26.20
CA VAL A 201 0.66 1.58 -25.01
C VAL A 201 1.77 2.59 -24.73
N SER A 202 1.43 3.88 -24.76
CA SER A 202 2.26 4.91 -24.14
C SER A 202 2.11 4.84 -22.62
N LEU A 203 3.15 4.38 -21.93
CA LEU A 203 3.28 4.47 -20.47
C LEU A 203 3.31 5.92 -19.95
N ASP A 204 3.33 6.90 -20.85
CA ASP A 204 3.40 8.34 -20.58
C ASP A 204 2.02 8.95 -20.23
N ASN A 205 0.91 8.23 -20.49
CA ASN A 205 -0.46 8.72 -20.25
C ASN A 205 -1.25 7.81 -19.29
N GLU A 206 -1.73 8.40 -18.19
CA GLU A 206 -2.46 7.71 -17.13
C GLU A 206 -3.90 7.32 -17.52
N LEU A 207 -4.43 7.87 -18.61
CA LEU A 207 -5.88 7.94 -18.86
C LEU A 207 -6.47 6.91 -19.85
N LEU A 208 -5.70 5.94 -20.35
CA LEU A 208 -6.25 4.84 -21.16
C LEU A 208 -6.39 3.57 -20.32
N MET A 209 -7.64 3.12 -20.19
CA MET A 209 -8.09 2.01 -19.33
C MET A 209 -8.39 0.74 -20.16
N ASP A 210 -7.79 0.62 -21.34
CA ASP A 210 -7.93 -0.55 -22.20
C ASP A 210 -6.94 -1.64 -21.77
N VAL A 211 -7.48 -2.77 -21.30
CA VAL A 211 -6.70 -3.98 -21.00
C VAL A 211 -6.36 -4.65 -22.33
N ILE A 212 -5.15 -4.39 -22.83
CA ILE A 212 -4.64 -5.03 -24.05
C ILE A 212 -3.89 -6.29 -23.64
N HIS A 213 -4.44 -7.46 -23.95
CA HIS A 213 -3.79 -8.75 -23.71
C HIS A 213 -2.63 -8.99 -24.70
N ASN A 214 -1.60 -8.14 -24.63
CA ASN A 214 -0.52 -8.12 -25.60
C ASN A 214 0.58 -9.12 -25.24
N ILE A 215 0.37 -10.38 -25.63
CA ILE A 215 1.31 -11.50 -25.44
C ILE A 215 2.70 -11.15 -25.99
N SER A 216 2.78 -10.44 -27.13
CA SER A 216 4.07 -10.02 -27.71
C SER A 216 4.86 -9.10 -26.78
N ALA A 217 4.21 -8.18 -26.06
CA ALA A 217 4.88 -7.34 -25.07
C ALA A 217 5.28 -8.12 -23.81
N CYS A 218 4.48 -9.09 -23.38
CA CYS A 218 4.80 -9.95 -22.25
C CYS A 218 6.04 -10.81 -22.55
N ASP A 219 6.12 -11.42 -23.73
CA ASP A 219 7.24 -12.28 -24.10
C ASP A 219 8.51 -11.45 -24.37
N ALA A 220 8.41 -10.37 -25.15
CA ALA A 220 9.56 -9.54 -25.52
C ALA A 220 10.17 -8.78 -24.32
N CYS A 221 9.35 -8.33 -23.36
CA CYS A 221 9.80 -7.51 -22.24
C CYS A 221 9.93 -8.28 -20.91
N SER A 222 9.69 -9.60 -20.92
CA SER A 222 9.73 -10.46 -19.72
C SER A 222 11.05 -10.36 -18.97
N ASP A 223 12.18 -10.38 -19.69
CA ASP A 223 13.50 -10.43 -19.03
C ASP A 223 13.89 -9.06 -18.46
N LEU A 224 13.54 -7.96 -19.15
CA LEU A 224 13.65 -6.61 -18.59
C LEU A 224 12.79 -6.44 -17.32
N TYR A 225 11.59 -7.03 -17.27
CA TYR A 225 10.75 -7.03 -16.08
C TYR A 225 11.35 -7.85 -14.92
N LYS A 226 11.92 -9.03 -15.21
CA LYS A 226 12.62 -9.87 -14.22
C LYS A 226 13.84 -9.13 -13.66
N ASP A 227 14.66 -8.55 -14.54
CA ASP A 227 15.84 -7.77 -14.18
C ASP A 227 15.46 -6.58 -13.30
N MET A 228 14.48 -5.78 -13.70
CA MET A 228 13.99 -4.65 -12.91
C MET A 228 13.51 -5.09 -11.51
N ASN A 229 12.81 -6.22 -11.40
CA ASN A 229 12.39 -6.75 -10.10
C ASN A 229 13.54 -7.32 -9.26
N ARG A 230 14.61 -7.84 -9.88
CA ARG A 230 15.83 -8.28 -9.17
C ARG A 230 16.56 -7.07 -8.61
N GLU A 231 16.89 -6.08 -9.44
CA GLU A 231 17.57 -4.87 -8.99
C GLU A 231 16.77 -4.12 -7.91
N PHE A 232 15.43 -4.10 -8.00
CA PHE A 232 14.60 -3.53 -6.93
C PHE A 232 14.72 -4.31 -5.61
N LYS A 233 14.74 -5.65 -5.65
CA LYS A 233 14.91 -6.47 -4.45
C LYS A 233 16.30 -6.29 -3.83
N ASP A 234 17.33 -6.20 -4.65
CA ASP A 234 18.70 -6.00 -4.20
C ASP A 234 18.91 -4.58 -3.66
N ALA A 235 18.25 -3.58 -4.25
CA ALA A 235 18.16 -2.21 -3.72
C ALA A 235 17.48 -2.18 -2.34
N MET A 236 16.31 -2.83 -2.19
CA MET A 236 15.61 -2.96 -0.90
C MET A 236 16.48 -3.66 0.15
N LYS A 237 17.19 -4.73 -0.23
CA LYS A 237 18.07 -5.46 0.69
C LYS A 237 19.28 -4.64 1.12
N THR A 238 19.91 -3.91 0.19
CA THR A 238 21.10 -3.07 0.44
C THR A 238 20.77 -1.84 1.29
N SER A 239 19.61 -1.23 1.06
CA SER A 239 19.12 -0.05 1.79
C SER A 239 18.34 -0.39 3.07
N LYS A 240 18.25 -1.67 3.48
CA LYS A 240 17.42 -2.12 4.62
C LYS A 240 15.94 -1.71 4.52
N SER A 241 15.41 -1.68 3.30
CA SER A 241 14.06 -1.24 2.89
C SER A 241 13.86 0.28 2.78
N GLU A 242 14.91 1.09 2.93
CA GLU A 242 14.87 2.56 2.79
C GLU A 242 15.25 3.01 1.36
N VAL A 243 14.58 2.43 0.35
CA VAL A 243 14.74 2.85 -1.05
C VAL A 243 14.02 4.17 -1.28
N CYS A 244 14.64 5.12 -1.99
CA CYS A 244 14.02 6.41 -2.24
C CYS A 244 12.73 6.29 -3.07
N MET A 245 11.75 7.14 -2.76
CA MET A 245 10.36 6.94 -3.16
C MET A 245 10.14 7.00 -4.68
N ASP A 246 10.95 7.77 -5.43
CA ASP A 246 10.93 7.79 -6.90
C ASP A 246 11.20 6.40 -7.51
N LEU A 247 12.04 5.57 -6.88
CA LEU A 247 12.30 4.18 -7.29
C LEU A 247 11.15 3.24 -6.92
N VAL A 248 10.51 3.49 -5.78
CA VAL A 248 9.33 2.72 -5.33
C VAL A 248 8.15 2.97 -6.27
N ASP A 249 7.87 4.22 -6.64
CA ASP A 249 6.78 4.55 -7.57
C ASP A 249 7.06 4.04 -9.00
N MET A 250 8.30 4.16 -9.50
CA MET A 250 8.71 3.51 -10.75
C MET A 250 8.40 2.01 -10.76
N MET A 251 8.78 1.29 -9.70
CA MET A 251 8.51 -0.15 -9.60
C MET A 251 7.02 -0.46 -9.49
N ASN A 252 6.27 0.34 -8.72
CA ASN A 252 4.82 0.19 -8.57
C ASN A 252 4.09 0.41 -9.90
N TYR A 253 4.43 1.50 -10.61
CA TYR A 253 3.88 1.81 -11.91
C TYR A 253 4.15 0.71 -12.95
N THR A 254 5.39 0.20 -13.01
CA THR A 254 5.72 -0.93 -13.88
C THR A 254 4.97 -2.20 -13.49
N ARG A 255 4.74 -2.49 -12.20
CA ARG A 255 3.94 -3.65 -11.76
C ARG A 255 2.46 -3.53 -12.15
N ILE A 256 1.87 -2.36 -12.01
CA ILE A 256 0.48 -2.09 -12.45
C ILE A 256 0.38 -2.22 -13.97
N ALA A 257 1.34 -1.66 -14.72
CA ALA A 257 1.38 -1.82 -16.17
C ALA A 257 1.52 -3.29 -16.59
N TRP A 258 2.44 -4.03 -15.98
CA TRP A 258 2.71 -5.43 -16.27
C TRP A 258 1.52 -6.34 -15.97
N GLY A 259 1.00 -6.26 -14.74
CA GLY A 259 -0.02 -7.18 -14.24
C GLY A 259 -1.44 -6.80 -14.61
N VAL A 260 -1.78 -5.50 -14.63
CA VAL A 260 -3.16 -5.03 -14.86
C VAL A 260 -3.35 -4.57 -16.30
N LYS A 261 -2.50 -3.66 -16.82
CA LYS A 261 -2.72 -3.09 -18.17
C LYS A 261 -2.41 -4.08 -19.30
N LEU A 262 -1.34 -4.88 -19.16
CA LEU A 262 -0.90 -5.85 -20.16
C LEU A 262 -1.34 -7.30 -19.87
N ASN A 263 -1.85 -7.56 -18.66
CA ASN A 263 -2.20 -8.91 -18.17
C ASN A 263 -1.06 -9.95 -18.27
N CYS A 264 0.21 -9.51 -18.13
CA CYS A 264 1.39 -10.37 -18.25
C CYS A 264 1.69 -11.21 -16.98
N THR A 265 0.79 -11.27 -16.00
CA THR A 265 0.91 -12.21 -14.89
C THR A 265 0.66 -13.63 -15.35
N ILE A 266 1.69 -14.47 -15.30
CA ILE A 266 1.56 -15.91 -15.52
C ILE A 266 0.68 -16.50 -14.42
N SER A 267 -0.60 -16.69 -14.75
CA SER A 267 -1.51 -17.46 -13.91
C SER A 267 -1.11 -18.93 -13.99
N TYR A 268 -0.51 -19.45 -12.90
CA TYR A 268 -0.16 -20.88 -12.80
C TYR A 268 -1.45 -21.72 -12.90
N LYS A 269 -1.73 -22.25 -14.10
CA LYS A 269 -2.93 -23.08 -14.39
C LYS A 269 -2.92 -24.46 -13.71
N THR A 270 -2.06 -24.69 -12.72
CA THR A 270 -1.84 -25.99 -12.08
C THR A 270 -1.83 -25.90 -10.54
N ASN A 271 -2.96 -25.44 -9.99
CA ASN A 271 -3.34 -25.67 -8.59
C ASN A 271 -3.53 -27.17 -8.24
N ALA A 272 -3.27 -28.08 -9.18
CA ALA A 272 -3.43 -29.54 -9.05
C ALA A 272 -2.72 -30.10 -7.80
N GLY A 273 -1.52 -29.62 -7.47
CA GLY A 273 -0.81 -30.03 -6.25
C GLY A 273 -1.57 -29.66 -4.97
N VAL A 274 -2.01 -28.40 -4.87
CA VAL A 274 -2.80 -27.90 -3.73
C VAL A 274 -4.13 -28.65 -3.62
N ILE A 275 -4.86 -28.79 -4.73
CA ILE A 275 -6.14 -29.53 -4.79
C ILE A 275 -5.95 -30.99 -4.35
N THR A 276 -4.88 -31.65 -4.81
CA THR A 276 -4.58 -33.04 -4.46
C THR A 276 -4.28 -33.19 -2.96
N ILE A 277 -3.45 -32.31 -2.39
CA ILE A 277 -3.13 -32.32 -0.95
C ILE A 277 -4.40 -32.06 -0.12
N THR A 278 -5.22 -31.07 -0.49
CA THR A 278 -6.49 -30.78 0.19
C THR A 278 -7.46 -31.97 0.12
N ALA A 279 -7.57 -32.63 -1.04
CA ALA A 279 -8.42 -33.81 -1.21
C ALA A 279 -7.92 -35.01 -0.38
N LEU A 280 -6.62 -35.27 -0.35
CA LEU A 280 -6.04 -36.35 0.46
C LEU A 280 -6.27 -36.13 1.96
N VAL A 281 -6.09 -34.90 2.45
CA VAL A 281 -6.39 -34.55 3.85
C VAL A 281 -7.88 -34.75 4.15
N ALA A 282 -8.78 -34.30 3.27
CA ALA A 282 -10.22 -34.49 3.43
C ALA A 282 -10.60 -35.98 3.50
N ILE A 283 -10.11 -36.80 2.56
CA ILE A 283 -10.35 -38.26 2.52
C ILE A 283 -9.76 -38.95 3.77
N GLY A 284 -8.57 -38.51 4.23
CA GLY A 284 -7.95 -38.98 5.46
C GLY A 284 -8.82 -38.73 6.70
N THR A 285 -9.38 -37.53 6.85
CA THR A 285 -10.30 -37.23 7.97
C THR A 285 -11.59 -38.05 7.90
N ILE A 286 -12.20 -38.17 6.71
CA ILE A 286 -13.45 -38.93 6.52
C ILE A 286 -13.23 -40.41 6.85
N SER A 287 -12.18 -41.03 6.30
CA SER A 287 -11.86 -42.44 6.52
C SER A 287 -11.55 -42.74 7.99
N PHE A 288 -10.86 -41.84 8.70
CA PHE A 288 -10.66 -41.97 10.14
C PHE A 288 -12.00 -42.05 10.91
N TYR A 289 -12.94 -41.14 10.66
CA TYR A 289 -14.25 -41.17 11.32
C TYR A 289 -15.08 -42.41 10.97
N VAL A 290 -15.03 -42.89 9.72
CA VAL A 290 -15.69 -44.14 9.31
C VAL A 290 -15.09 -45.34 10.05
N VAL A 291 -13.76 -45.44 10.16
CA VAL A 291 -13.09 -46.54 10.87
C VAL A 291 -13.42 -46.54 12.36
N VAL A 292 -13.42 -45.36 13.01
CA VAL A 292 -13.81 -45.22 14.42
C VAL A 292 -15.28 -45.61 14.62
N GLY A 293 -16.19 -45.14 13.76
CA GLY A 293 -17.61 -45.49 13.82
C GLY A 293 -17.87 -47.00 13.69
N VAL A 294 -17.28 -47.65 12.67
CA VAL A 294 -17.45 -49.10 12.44
C VAL A 294 -16.86 -49.93 13.58
N LYS A 295 -15.68 -49.56 14.11
CA LYS A 295 -15.07 -50.26 15.26
C LYS A 295 -15.89 -50.04 16.54
N GLY A 296 -16.35 -48.82 16.81
CA GLY A 296 -17.18 -48.49 17.97
C GLY A 296 -18.50 -49.29 18.01
N ILE A 297 -19.20 -49.37 16.87
CA ILE A 297 -20.44 -50.18 16.74
C ILE A 297 -20.18 -51.67 17.03
N ARG A 298 -19.04 -52.21 16.59
CA ARG A 298 -18.68 -53.63 16.83
C ARG A 298 -18.33 -53.91 18.29
N VAL A 299 -17.71 -52.96 19.00
CA VAL A 299 -17.41 -53.08 20.44
C VAL A 299 -18.69 -53.02 21.27
N GLN A 300 -19.57 -52.05 21.00
CA GLN A 300 -20.90 -51.93 21.62
C GLN A 300 -21.72 -53.23 21.49
N LYS A 301 -21.79 -53.81 20.29
CA LYS A 301 -22.51 -55.08 20.06
C LYS A 301 -21.95 -56.29 20.84
N LYS A 302 -20.67 -56.28 21.24
CA LYS A 302 -20.09 -57.34 22.08
C LYS A 302 -20.41 -57.17 23.57
N LEU A 303 -20.57 -55.93 24.05
CA LEU A 303 -20.85 -55.64 25.46
C LEU A 303 -22.34 -55.81 25.82
N MET A 304 -23.24 -55.66 24.84
CA MET A 304 -24.69 -55.88 25.01
C MET A 304 -25.08 -57.37 25.18
N ILE A 305 -24.14 -58.32 25.10
CA ILE A 305 -24.35 -59.75 25.38
C ILE A 305 -24.00 -60.03 26.86
N GLN A 306 -24.72 -59.40 27.79
CA GLN A 306 -24.74 -59.88 29.18
C GLN A 306 -25.80 -60.95 29.33
N LYS A 307 -25.40 -62.11 29.88
CA LYS A 307 -26.29 -63.24 30.19
C LYS A 307 -27.43 -62.77 31.10
N ARG A 308 -28.68 -62.81 30.62
CA ARG A 308 -29.80 -63.02 31.53
C ARG A 308 -29.71 -64.44 32.08
N MET A 309 -29.70 -64.57 33.41
CA MET A 309 -29.81 -65.87 34.06
C MET A 309 -31.16 -66.49 33.71
N SER A 310 -31.17 -67.79 33.41
CA SER A 310 -32.38 -68.55 33.14
C SER A 310 -33.15 -68.76 34.45
N VAL A 311 -34.20 -67.96 34.68
CA VAL A 311 -35.26 -68.28 35.65
C VAL A 311 -36.55 -68.50 34.88
N ARG A 312 -37.00 -69.75 34.87
CA ARG A 312 -38.34 -70.22 34.50
C ARG A 312 -38.56 -71.48 35.35
N SER A 313 -38.96 -71.34 36.61
CA SER A 313 -40.31 -70.98 37.06
C SER A 313 -41.33 -72.00 36.55
N GLU A 314 -41.73 -72.86 37.48
CA GLU A 314 -42.82 -73.81 37.34
C GLU A 314 -44.18 -73.11 37.22
N THR A 315 -45.18 -73.94 36.97
CA THR A 315 -46.58 -73.64 36.74
C THR A 315 -47.26 -72.83 37.87
N THR A 316 -48.33 -72.11 37.50
CA THR A 316 -49.56 -71.87 38.29
C THR A 316 -49.83 -70.43 38.79
N SER A 317 -50.76 -69.77 38.09
CA SER A 317 -51.89 -68.96 38.62
C SER A 317 -51.69 -67.58 39.31
N TYR A 318 -52.52 -66.63 38.86
CA TYR A 318 -53.13 -65.47 39.57
C TYR A 318 -52.31 -64.22 40.00
N GLY A 319 -52.71 -63.06 39.42
CA GLY A 319 -53.04 -61.83 40.19
C GLY A 319 -52.03 -60.67 40.30
N GLY A 320 -52.48 -59.44 39.97
CA GLY A 320 -52.17 -58.23 40.77
C GLY A 320 -51.15 -57.16 40.27
N THR A 321 -51.61 -56.26 39.38
CA THR A 321 -51.50 -54.77 39.42
C THR A 321 -50.23 -53.97 39.87
N THR A 322 -49.96 -52.91 39.06
CA THR A 322 -49.45 -51.53 39.37
C THR A 322 -47.97 -51.22 39.76
N GLU A 323 -47.28 -50.49 38.84
CA GLU A 323 -46.56 -49.19 39.06
C GLU A 323 -45.25 -49.11 39.92
N LEU A 324 -44.35 -48.08 39.89
CA LEU A 324 -44.17 -46.81 39.12
C LEU A 324 -42.68 -46.30 39.20
N HIS A 325 -42.25 -45.36 38.31
CA HIS A 325 -41.14 -44.35 38.48
C HIS A 325 -39.66 -44.83 38.71
N GLN A 326 -38.57 -44.05 38.53
CA GLN A 326 -38.21 -42.84 37.74
C GLN A 326 -36.66 -42.65 37.68
N ASP A 327 -36.14 -41.82 36.75
CA ASP A 327 -34.85 -41.08 36.71
C ASP A 327 -33.49 -41.81 36.93
N GLY A 328 -32.31 -41.31 36.50
CA GLY A 328 -31.92 -40.15 35.68
C GLY A 328 -30.38 -39.89 35.74
N LEU A 329 -29.85 -38.94 34.94
CA LEU A 329 -28.60 -38.16 35.17
C LEU A 329 -27.22 -38.89 35.12
N ASP A 330 -26.05 -38.30 34.76
CA ASP A 330 -25.68 -37.07 34.01
C ASP A 330 -24.15 -37.00 33.71
N ASN A 331 -23.69 -36.02 32.90
CA ASN A 331 -22.29 -35.48 32.76
C ASN A 331 -21.17 -36.44 32.25
N GLY A 332 -20.08 -36.04 31.57
CA GLY A 332 -19.53 -34.77 31.04
C GLY A 332 -18.41 -35.09 29.98
N THR A 333 -17.48 -34.23 29.53
CA THR A 333 -17.23 -32.77 29.70
C THR A 333 -16.27 -32.24 28.58
N ASP A 334 -15.54 -31.13 28.83
CA ASP A 334 -14.63 -30.33 27.98
C ASP A 334 -13.27 -30.97 27.52
N GLY A 335 -12.40 -30.36 26.69
CA GLY A 335 -12.34 -29.02 26.06
C GLY A 335 -11.06 -28.77 25.23
N LEU A 336 -10.72 -27.48 24.95
CA LEU A 336 -9.44 -26.95 24.37
C LEU A 336 -9.07 -27.39 22.92
N GLU A 337 -8.27 -26.68 22.11
CA GLU A 337 -8.09 -25.22 21.88
C GLU A 337 -7.57 -24.97 20.42
N ARG A 338 -7.30 -23.72 20.00
CA ARG A 338 -6.85 -23.32 18.63
C ARG A 338 -5.55 -22.52 18.64
N GLN A 339 -4.75 -22.65 17.58
CA GLN A 339 -3.92 -21.61 16.92
C GLN A 339 -3.58 -22.16 15.49
N ALA A 340 -3.84 -21.50 14.35
CA ALA A 340 -3.39 -20.19 13.81
C ALA A 340 -2.11 -20.31 12.95
N LEU A 341 -2.21 -20.00 11.64
CA LEU A 341 -1.07 -19.63 10.78
C LEU A 341 -1.55 -19.06 9.42
N PHE A 342 -0.93 -17.95 8.99
CA PHE A 342 -1.03 -17.34 7.66
C PHE A 342 0.35 -17.43 6.99
N SER A 343 0.39 -17.67 5.68
CA SER A 343 1.55 -17.45 4.77
C SER A 343 1.04 -17.39 3.34
#